data_AF-A0A9J6FMH1-F1
#
_entry.id   AF-A0A9J6FMH1-F1
#
_cell.length_a   1.000
_cell.length_b   1.000
_cell.length_c   1.000
_cell.angle_alpha   90.00
_cell.angle_beta   90.00
_cell.angle_gamma   90.00
#
_symmetry.space_group_name_H-M   'P 1'
#
loop_
_entity.id
_entity.type
_entity.pdbx_description
1 polymer ?
#
loop_
_entity_poly.entity_id
_entity_poly.type
_entity_poly.pdbx_seq_one_letter_code
_entity_poly.pdbx_strand_id
1 'polypeptide(L)'
;MGLGRASTTGARKCLEERDVVCAKLAELLQLRTVVERIQEVEANKESFRTQVDLGCNFYVQAVVPDVSKIFVQVGMGFFVELTHEEALWFIGRREALLETELQRISKESANIKAHIQMVLQGLRELQGLPADLDPPKRREVNVMRGRQAFLEFAIQKCVESENNTRYNNKHGI
;
A
#
# COMPACT_ATOMS: atom_id res chain seq x y z
N MET A 1 20.73 -23.03 -26.31
CA MET A 1 19.50 -22.67 -25.56
C MET A 1 19.91 -21.82 -24.37
N GLY A 2 19.60 -20.52 -24.32
CA GLY A 2 20.06 -19.67 -23.20
C GLY A 2 19.67 -18.18 -23.21
N LEU A 3 18.97 -17.68 -24.22
CA LEU A 3 18.73 -16.22 -24.36
C LEU A 3 17.48 -15.69 -23.63
N GLY A 4 16.73 -16.54 -22.92
CA GLY A 4 15.43 -16.15 -22.33
C GLY A 4 15.48 -15.43 -20.98
N ARG A 5 16.62 -15.40 -20.29
CA ARG A 5 16.70 -14.88 -18.90
C ARG A 5 17.13 -13.42 -18.75
N ALA A 6 17.76 -12.82 -19.76
CA ALA A 6 18.35 -11.48 -19.62
C ALA A 6 17.33 -10.34 -19.78
N SER A 7 16.39 -10.45 -20.72
CA SER A 7 15.49 -9.35 -21.13
C SER A 7 14.43 -8.97 -20.07
N THR A 8 14.06 -9.89 -19.18
CA THR A 8 13.02 -9.66 -18.16
C THR A 8 13.53 -9.05 -16.86
N THR A 9 14.86 -8.97 -16.66
CA THR A 9 15.45 -8.56 -15.39
C THR A 9 15.09 -7.11 -15.00
N GLY A 10 15.11 -6.18 -15.96
CA GLY A 10 14.75 -4.77 -15.70
C GLY A 10 13.26 -4.58 -15.36
N ALA A 11 12.37 -5.20 -16.13
CA ALA A 11 10.93 -5.14 -15.87
C ALA A 11 10.56 -5.78 -14.53
N ARG A 12 11.25 -6.87 -14.15
CA ARG A 12 11.06 -7.53 -12.86
C ARG A 12 11.48 -6.63 -11.69
N LYS A 13 12.62 -5.95 -11.79
CA LYS A 13 13.07 -5.00 -10.75
C LYS A 13 12.04 -3.90 -10.49
N CYS A 14 11.48 -3.30 -11.55
CA CYS A 14 10.43 -2.29 -11.38
C CYS A 14 9.18 -2.83 -10.67
N LEU A 15 8.84 -4.12 -10.85
CA LEU A 15 7.72 -4.73 -10.11
C LEU A 15 8.05 -4.91 -8.63
N GLU A 16 9.24 -5.40 -8.32
CA GLU A 16 9.71 -5.58 -6.94
C GLU A 16 9.80 -4.23 -6.20
N GLU A 17 10.35 -3.19 -6.83
CA GLU A 17 10.38 -1.82 -6.28
C GLU A 17 8.99 -1.25 -6.04
N ARG A 18 8.07 -1.45 -7.00
CA ARG A 18 6.68 -1.02 -6.87
C ARG A 18 6.00 -1.69 -5.67
N ASP A 19 6.20 -2.99 -5.50
CA ASP A 19 5.58 -3.74 -4.41
C ASP A 19 6.06 -3.25 -3.04
N VAL A 20 7.36 -2.89 -2.92
CA VAL A 20 7.91 -2.26 -1.71
C VAL A 20 7.25 -0.91 -1.42
N VAL A 21 7.06 -0.06 -2.44
CA VAL A 21 6.39 1.25 -2.27
C VAL A 21 4.92 1.06 -1.87
N CYS A 22 4.23 0.09 -2.47
CA CYS A 22 2.84 -0.23 -2.11
C CYS A 22 2.70 -0.73 -0.68
N ALA A 23 3.64 -1.56 -0.20
CA ALA A 23 3.64 -2.01 1.20
C ALA A 23 3.76 -0.82 2.17
N LYS A 24 4.68 0.12 1.89
CA LYS A 24 4.84 1.35 2.69
C LYS A 24 3.60 2.23 2.70
N LEU A 25 2.91 2.35 1.56
CA LEU A 25 1.63 3.07 1.49
C LEU A 25 0.56 2.39 2.35
N ALA A 26 0.49 1.05 2.34
CA ALA A 26 -0.45 0.32 3.19
C ALA A 26 -0.20 0.55 4.68
N GLU A 27 1.07 0.56 5.11
CA GLU A 27 1.45 0.89 6.50
C GLU A 27 1.01 2.32 6.89
N LEU A 28 1.17 3.30 5.99
CA LEU A 28 0.73 4.67 6.25
C LEU A 28 -0.80 4.80 6.35
N LEU A 29 -1.55 4.06 5.52
CA LEU A 29 -3.00 4.01 5.59
C LEU A 29 -3.48 3.43 6.93
N GLN A 30 -2.86 2.34 7.39
CA GLN A 30 -3.15 1.76 8.69
C GLN A 30 -2.87 2.75 9.82
N LEU A 31 -1.71 3.43 9.76
CA LEU A 31 -1.37 4.47 10.74
C LEU A 31 -2.42 5.58 10.76
N ARG A 32 -2.82 6.09 9.59
CA ARG A 32 -3.86 7.12 9.48
C ARG A 32 -5.17 6.70 10.14
N THR A 33 -5.66 5.49 9.84
CA THR A 33 -6.89 4.97 10.45
C THR A 33 -6.78 4.88 11.97
N VAL A 34 -5.61 4.49 12.49
CA VAL A 34 -5.38 4.44 13.94
C VAL A 34 -5.40 5.85 14.55
N VAL A 35 -4.75 6.83 13.91
CA VAL A 35 -4.75 8.23 14.38
C VAL A 35 -6.15 8.83 14.39
N GLU A 36 -6.92 8.63 13.31
CA GLU A 36 -8.31 9.09 13.21
C GLU A 36 -9.19 8.47 14.32
N ARG A 37 -9.05 7.15 14.57
CA ARG A 37 -9.76 6.47 15.66
C ARG A 37 -9.40 7.03 17.04
N ILE A 38 -8.12 7.32 17.30
CA ILE A 38 -7.68 7.91 18.58
C ILE A 38 -8.26 9.32 18.74
N GLN A 39 -8.25 10.11 17.66
CA GLN A 39 -8.81 11.45 17.64
C GLN A 39 -10.32 11.46 17.95
N GLU A 40 -11.08 10.50 17.42
CA GLU A 40 -12.50 10.33 17.75
C GLU A 40 -12.73 10.01 19.24
N VAL A 41 -11.90 9.14 19.82
CA VAL A 41 -11.98 8.79 21.25
C VAL A 41 -11.68 10.01 22.12
N GLU A 42 -10.67 10.80 21.74
CA GLU A 42 -10.33 12.06 22.41
C GLU A 42 -11.50 13.06 22.36
N ALA A 43 -12.11 13.24 21.18
CA ALA A 43 -13.23 14.15 20.98
C ALA A 43 -14.45 13.78 21.84
N ASN A 44 -14.69 12.49 22.04
CA ASN A 44 -15.76 11.97 22.90
C ASN A 44 -15.41 11.99 24.40
N LYS A 45 -14.17 12.39 24.77
CA LYS A 45 -13.64 12.40 26.14
C LYS A 45 -13.77 11.03 26.83
N GLU A 46 -13.65 9.96 26.05
CA GLU A 46 -13.73 8.59 26.55
C GLU A 46 -12.35 8.11 27.03
N SER A 47 -12.33 7.20 28.01
CA SER A 47 -11.07 6.56 28.41
C SER A 47 -10.59 5.63 27.28
N PHE A 48 -9.41 5.89 26.72
CA PHE A 48 -8.86 5.04 25.67
C PHE A 48 -8.34 3.72 26.27
N ARG A 49 -9.10 2.64 26.04
CA ARG A 49 -8.75 1.28 26.47
C ARG A 49 -8.27 0.48 25.27
N THR A 50 -7.11 -0.13 25.38
CA THR A 50 -6.52 -0.95 24.32
C THR A 50 -5.95 -2.24 24.87
N GLN A 51 -5.83 -3.26 24.02
CA GLN A 51 -5.17 -4.51 24.33
C GLN A 51 -3.83 -4.54 23.60
N VAL A 52 -2.74 -4.66 24.36
CA VAL A 52 -1.37 -4.62 23.83
C VAL A 52 -0.77 -6.02 23.89
N ASP A 53 -0.20 -6.47 22.77
CA ASP A 53 0.59 -7.69 22.68
C ASP A 53 2.01 -7.43 23.20
N LEU A 54 2.46 -8.19 24.20
CA LEU A 54 3.81 -8.10 24.74
C LEU A 54 4.74 -9.20 24.16
N GLY A 55 4.24 -10.06 23.28
CA GLY A 55 4.96 -11.15 22.63
C GLY A 55 4.37 -12.52 22.92
N CYS A 56 4.63 -13.50 22.06
CA CYS A 56 4.14 -14.89 22.19
C CYS A 56 2.62 -14.98 22.40
N ASN A 57 1.84 -14.09 21.77
CA ASN A 57 0.38 -13.98 21.93
C ASN A 57 -0.03 -13.71 23.41
N PHE A 58 0.80 -12.99 24.17
CA PHE A 58 0.50 -12.55 25.52
C PHE A 58 -0.04 -11.12 25.50
N TYR A 59 -1.30 -10.97 25.86
CA TYR A 59 -2.02 -9.70 25.74
C TYR A 59 -2.35 -9.10 27.10
N VAL A 60 -2.11 -7.79 27.25
CA VAL A 60 -2.46 -7.02 28.46
C VAL A 60 -3.43 -5.90 28.10
N GLN A 61 -4.43 -5.68 28.94
CA GLN A 61 -5.33 -4.54 28.79
C GLN A 61 -4.71 -3.30 29.44
N ALA A 62 -4.56 -2.24 28.65
CA ALA A 62 -4.01 -0.96 29.05
C ALA A 62 -5.08 0.13 28.95
N VAL A 63 -5.02 1.09 29.88
CA VAL A 63 -5.80 2.32 29.84
C VAL A 63 -4.83 3.47 29.66
N VAL A 64 -5.03 4.26 28.61
CA VAL A 64 -4.19 5.42 28.32
C VAL A 64 -4.89 6.65 28.92
N PRO A 65 -4.26 7.37 29.86
CA PRO A 65 -4.88 8.49 30.55
C PRO A 65 -4.99 9.76 29.69
N ASP A 66 -4.00 9.97 28.81
CA ASP A 66 -3.93 11.11 27.90
C ASP A 66 -3.58 10.61 26.49
N VAL A 67 -4.43 10.95 25.53
CA VAL A 67 -4.26 10.58 24.11
C VAL A 67 -4.02 11.78 23.22
N SER A 68 -3.85 12.99 23.76
CA SER A 68 -3.72 14.23 22.96
C SER A 68 -2.54 14.23 21.98
N LYS A 69 -1.55 13.35 22.20
CA LYS A 69 -0.36 13.26 21.39
C LYS A 69 0.08 11.81 21.20
N ILE A 70 0.77 11.58 20.10
CA ILE A 70 1.28 10.27 19.71
C ILE A 70 2.77 10.36 19.36
N PHE A 71 3.49 9.27 19.57
CA PHE A 71 4.88 9.14 19.10
C PHE A 71 4.89 8.45 17.74
N VAL A 72 5.37 9.16 16.71
CA VAL A 72 5.49 8.64 15.35
C VAL A 72 6.96 8.39 15.04
N GLN A 73 7.26 7.19 14.53
CA GLN A 73 8.61 6.85 14.09
C GLN A 73 8.94 7.54 12.77
N VAL A 74 9.91 8.46 12.79
CA VAL A 74 10.32 9.21 11.60
C VAL A 74 11.44 8.50 10.82
N GLY A 75 12.29 7.74 11.52
CA GLY A 75 13.34 6.91 10.93
C GLY A 75 14.53 6.71 11.87
N MET A 76 15.40 5.74 11.56
CA MET A 76 16.65 5.45 12.30
C MET A 76 16.48 5.30 13.82
N GLY A 77 15.33 4.79 14.28
CA GLY A 77 15.03 4.65 15.70
C GLY A 77 14.61 5.94 16.42
N PHE A 78 14.43 7.04 15.69
CA PHE A 78 13.91 8.29 16.25
C PHE A 78 12.39 8.35 16.17
N PHE A 79 11.81 8.85 17.26
CA PHE A 79 10.38 9.08 17.43
C PHE A 79 10.16 10.55 17.73
N VAL A 80 9.10 11.11 17.15
CA VAL A 80 8.70 12.50 17.38
C VAL A 80 7.31 12.49 18.00
N GLU A 81 7.14 13.27 19.05
CA GLU A 81 5.86 13.55 19.68
C GLU A 81 5.09 14.54 18.80
N LEU A 82 3.94 14.12 18.28
CA LEU A 82 3.09 14.92 17.39
C LEU A 82 1.66 14.95 17.93
N THR A 83 0.97 16.06 17.70
CA THR A 83 -0.49 16.12 17.82
C THR A 83 -1.16 15.33 16.69
N HIS A 84 -2.46 15.02 16.84
CA HIS A 84 -3.23 14.32 15.82
C HIS A 84 -3.18 15.02 14.45
N GLU A 85 -3.34 16.35 14.43
CA GLU A 85 -3.31 17.13 13.18
C GLU A 85 -1.93 17.12 12.52
N GLU A 86 -0.87 17.29 13.31
CA GLU A 86 0.51 17.22 12.81
C GLU A 86 0.87 15.83 12.28
N ALA A 87 0.38 14.77 12.93
CA ALA A 87 0.56 13.41 12.47
C ALA A 87 -0.15 13.15 11.14
N LEU A 88 -1.40 13.60 10.98
CA LEU A 88 -2.14 13.52 9.72
C LEU A 88 -1.45 14.29 8.60
N TRP A 89 -0.91 15.48 8.90
CA TRP A 89 -0.12 16.26 7.96
C TRP A 89 1.16 15.52 7.55
N PHE A 90 1.87 14.92 8.51
CA PHE A 90 3.08 14.13 8.26
C PHE A 90 2.80 12.92 7.36
N ILE A 91 1.70 12.21 7.62
CA ILE A 91 1.26 11.06 6.81
C ILE A 91 0.95 11.51 5.38
N GLY A 92 0.14 12.56 5.21
CA GLY A 92 -0.19 13.07 3.87
C GLY A 92 1.04 13.50 3.06
N ARG A 93 2.04 14.09 3.73
CA ARG A 93 3.31 14.46 3.09
C ARG A 93 4.14 13.23 2.67
N ARG A 94 4.13 12.16 3.46
CA ARG A 94 4.78 10.89 3.08
C ARG A 94 4.03 10.17 1.96
N GLU A 95 2.70 10.17 2.00
CA GLU A 95 1.87 9.60 0.93
C GLU A 95 2.18 10.26 -0.41
N ALA A 96 2.18 11.59 -0.48
CA ALA A 96 2.49 12.33 -1.71
C ALA A 96 3.89 12.00 -2.27
N LEU A 97 4.88 11.81 -1.39
CA LEU A 97 6.23 11.41 -1.78
C LEU A 97 6.25 9.99 -2.37
N LEU A 98 5.59 9.04 -1.72
CA LEU A 98 5.53 7.65 -2.19
C LEU A 98 4.70 7.51 -3.47
N GLU A 99 3.65 8.31 -3.63
CA GLU A 99 2.88 8.38 -4.87
C GLU A 99 3.73 8.90 -6.03
N THR A 100 4.54 9.93 -5.80
CA THR A 100 5.47 10.46 -6.81
C THR A 100 6.47 9.38 -7.24
N GLU A 101 7.01 8.64 -6.28
CA GLU A 101 7.91 7.52 -6.56
C GLU A 101 7.20 6.39 -7.34
N LEU A 102 5.96 6.09 -6.99
CA LEU A 102 5.15 5.11 -7.71
C LEU A 102 4.89 5.52 -9.17
N GLN A 103 4.69 6.81 -9.44
CA GLN A 103 4.57 7.34 -10.80
C GLN A 103 5.88 7.22 -11.58
N ARG A 104 7.02 7.51 -10.93
CA ARG A 104 8.36 7.35 -11.53
C ARG A 104 8.60 5.90 -11.95
N ILE A 105 8.39 4.94 -11.04
CA ILE A 105 8.54 3.50 -11.31
C ILE A 105 7.58 3.03 -12.41
N SER A 106 6.33 3.53 -12.39
CA SER A 106 5.34 3.19 -13.43
C SER A 106 5.77 3.67 -14.82
N LYS A 107 6.33 4.88 -14.93
CA LYS A 107 6.86 5.42 -16.18
C LYS A 107 8.07 4.62 -16.67
N GLU A 108 8.97 4.25 -15.76
CA GLU A 108 10.15 3.44 -16.07
C GLU A 108 9.75 2.04 -16.59
N SER A 109 8.80 1.38 -15.91
CA SER A 109 8.25 0.09 -16.34
C SER A 109 7.60 0.17 -17.72
N ALA A 110 6.83 1.23 -18.00
CA ALA A 110 6.23 1.46 -19.31
C ALA A 110 7.29 1.65 -20.41
N ASN A 111 8.37 2.38 -20.11
CA ASN A 111 9.47 2.60 -21.04
C ASN A 111 10.23 1.29 -21.37
N ILE A 112 10.57 0.50 -20.35
CA ILE A 112 11.20 -0.82 -20.53
C ILE A 112 10.30 -1.72 -21.39
N LYS A 113 9.00 -1.74 -21.10
CA LYS A 113 8.04 -2.52 -21.88
C LYS A 113 7.99 -2.08 -23.34
N ALA A 114 7.96 -0.77 -23.60
CA ALA A 114 7.97 -0.23 -24.96
C ALA A 114 9.23 -0.62 -25.74
N HIS A 115 10.41 -0.50 -25.13
CA HIS A 115 11.67 -0.92 -25.75
C HIS A 115 11.68 -2.41 -26.09
N ILE A 116 11.21 -3.28 -25.19
CA ILE A 116 11.11 -4.71 -25.45
C ILE A 116 10.19 -4.97 -26.65
N GLN A 117 9.00 -4.34 -26.69
CA GLN A 117 8.06 -4.51 -27.80
C GLN A 117 8.65 -4.04 -29.13
N MET A 118 9.34 -2.88 -29.13
CA MET A 118 9.97 -2.32 -30.32
C MET A 118 11.05 -3.27 -30.88
N VAL A 119 11.93 -3.82 -30.03
CA VAL A 119 12.97 -4.76 -30.46
C VAL A 119 12.36 -6.06 -30.97
N LEU A 120 11.35 -6.61 -30.28
CA LEU A 120 10.67 -7.83 -30.71
C LEU A 120 9.96 -7.66 -32.06
N GLN A 121 9.37 -6.49 -32.29
CA GLN A 121 8.72 -6.16 -33.55
C GLN A 121 9.76 -6.02 -34.68
N GLY A 122 10.86 -5.29 -34.46
CA GLY A 122 11.93 -5.16 -35.46
C GLY A 122 12.57 -6.49 -35.82
N LEU A 123 12.80 -7.39 -34.85
CA LEU A 123 13.32 -8.74 -35.12
C LEU A 123 12.33 -9.59 -35.93
N ARG A 124 11.03 -9.46 -35.65
CA ARG A 124 9.98 -10.18 -36.38
C ARG A 124 9.94 -9.78 -37.86
N GLU A 125 10.03 -8.48 -38.13
CA GLU A 125 10.07 -7.92 -39.49
C GLU A 125 11.28 -8.44 -40.27
N LEU A 126 12.47 -8.46 -39.65
CA LEU A 126 13.68 -9.00 -40.27
C LEU A 126 13.59 -10.51 -40.56
N GLN A 127 12.82 -11.26 -39.78
CA GLN A 127 12.62 -12.70 -39.96
C GLN A 127 11.51 -13.05 -40.96
N GLY A 128 10.81 -12.06 -41.53
CA GLY A 128 9.72 -12.29 -42.49
C GLY A 128 8.53 -13.05 -41.90
N LEU A 129 8.37 -13.05 -40.57
CA LEU A 129 7.28 -13.75 -39.90
C LEU A 129 5.98 -12.95 -40.06
N PRO A 130 4.85 -13.62 -40.39
CA PRO A 130 3.56 -12.95 -40.48
C PRO A 130 3.16 -12.33 -39.14
N ALA A 131 2.48 -11.19 -39.21
CA ALA A 131 1.92 -10.51 -38.06
C ALA A 131 0.61 -11.20 -37.64
N ASP A 132 0.69 -12.33 -36.94
CA ASP A 132 -0.55 -12.96 -36.43
C ASP A 132 -0.95 -12.42 -35.05
N LEU A 133 -2.02 -11.62 -35.10
CA LEU A 133 -3.26 -11.63 -34.32
C LEU A 133 -3.25 -12.37 -32.97
N ASP A 134 -2.75 -11.70 -31.94
CA ASP A 134 -3.55 -11.19 -30.84
C ASP A 134 -2.56 -10.69 -29.78
N PRO A 135 -2.76 -9.49 -29.21
CA PRO A 135 -1.97 -9.12 -28.03
C PRO A 135 -2.10 -10.27 -27.02
N PRO A 136 -1.00 -10.76 -26.43
CA PRO A 136 -1.09 -11.82 -25.42
C PRO A 136 -2.13 -11.35 -24.43
N LYS A 137 -3.25 -12.10 -24.30
CA LYS A 137 -4.41 -11.74 -23.47
C LYS A 137 -3.87 -11.00 -22.30
N ARG A 138 -4.07 -9.68 -22.30
CA ARG A 138 -3.63 -8.82 -21.21
C ARG A 138 -4.27 -9.53 -20.03
N ARG A 139 -3.50 -10.23 -19.20
CA ARG A 139 -3.94 -10.42 -17.84
C ARG A 139 -4.13 -8.98 -17.45
N GLU A 140 -5.38 -8.58 -17.31
CA GLU A 140 -5.71 -7.33 -16.69
C GLU A 140 -5.12 -7.46 -15.28
N VAL A 141 -3.83 -7.19 -15.16
CA VAL A 141 -3.37 -6.42 -14.02
C VAL A 141 -4.18 -5.18 -14.21
N ASN A 142 -5.29 -5.09 -13.50
CA ASN A 142 -6.15 -3.93 -13.44
C ASN A 142 -5.21 -2.74 -13.27
N VAL A 143 -4.85 -2.09 -14.38
CA VAL A 143 -4.14 -0.82 -14.36
C VAL A 143 -5.27 0.09 -13.99
N MET A 144 -5.46 0.15 -12.67
CA MET A 144 -6.58 0.74 -12.01
C MET A 144 -6.71 2.17 -12.48
N ARG A 145 -7.56 2.35 -13.50
CA ARG A 145 -8.11 3.63 -13.88
C ARG A 145 -9.23 4.04 -12.91
N GLY A 146 -9.34 3.34 -11.77
CA GLY A 146 -10.17 3.62 -10.62
C GLY A 146 -9.41 3.42 -9.31
N ARG A 147 -8.15 3.85 -9.19
CA ARG A 147 -7.36 3.73 -7.95
C ARG A 147 -8.04 4.39 -6.76
N GLN A 148 -8.82 5.47 -6.94
CA GLN A 148 -9.62 6.06 -5.87
C GLN A 148 -10.70 5.07 -5.40
N ALA A 149 -11.54 4.59 -6.32
CA ALA A 149 -12.68 3.73 -6.00
C ALA A 149 -12.28 2.33 -5.52
N PHE A 150 -11.13 1.79 -5.94
CA PHE A 150 -10.69 0.46 -5.50
C PHE A 150 -9.90 0.51 -4.20
N LEU A 151 -9.15 1.59 -3.92
CA LEU A 151 -8.59 1.79 -2.59
C LEU A 151 -9.73 2.03 -1.60
N GLU A 152 -10.71 2.87 -1.95
CA GLU A 152 -11.95 3.03 -1.17
C GLU A 152 -12.72 1.71 -1.03
N PHE A 153 -12.88 0.91 -2.08
CA PHE A 153 -13.58 -0.38 -2.00
C PHE A 153 -12.79 -1.43 -1.20
N ALA A 154 -11.46 -1.48 -1.32
CA ALA A 154 -10.61 -2.38 -0.55
C ALA A 154 -10.55 -1.97 0.93
N ILE A 155 -10.51 -0.66 1.21
CA ILE A 155 -10.61 -0.09 2.56
C ILE A 155 -12.01 -0.37 3.15
N GLN A 156 -13.09 -0.13 2.39
CA GLN A 156 -14.46 -0.41 2.80
C GLN A 156 -14.68 -1.90 3.11
N LYS A 157 -14.16 -2.80 2.26
CA LYS A 157 -14.20 -4.25 2.47
C LYS A 157 -13.39 -4.69 3.69
N CYS A 158 -12.25 -4.05 3.97
CA CYS A 158 -11.48 -4.32 5.18
C CYS A 158 -12.23 -3.86 6.43
N VAL A 159 -12.80 -2.66 6.43
CA VAL A 159 -13.61 -2.10 7.52
C VAL A 159 -14.90 -2.91 7.77
N GLU A 160 -15.57 -3.39 6.72
CA GLU A 160 -16.74 -4.27 6.84
C GLU A 160 -16.40 -5.63 7.46
N SER A 161 -15.20 -6.18 7.17
CA SER A 161 -14.75 -7.44 7.77
C SER A 161 -14.45 -7.30 9.27
N GLU A 162 -13.89 -6.17 9.71
CA GLU A 162 -13.65 -5.87 11.13
C GLU A 162 -14.95 -5.65 11.90
N ASN A 163 -15.94 -4.97 11.31
CA ASN A 163 -17.24 -4.72 11.92
C ASN A 163 -18.10 -5.99 12.02
N ASN A 164 -18.06 -6.87 11.02
CA ASN A 164 -18.77 -8.16 11.06
C ASN A 164 -18.18 -9.10 12.14
N THR A 165 -16.87 -9.04 12.36
CA THR A 165 -16.20 -9.80 13.42
C THR A 165 -16.53 -9.24 14.81
N ARG A 166 -16.69 -7.92 14.95
CA ARG A 166 -17.18 -7.27 16.19
C ARG A 166 -18.67 -7.52 16.47
N TYR A 167 -19.50 -7.63 15.44
CA TYR A 167 -20.94 -7.89 15.58
C TYR A 167 -21.21 -9.34 16.02
N ASN A 168 -20.50 -10.31 15.44
CA ASN A 168 -20.60 -11.73 15.85
C ASN A 168 -20.01 -12.00 17.25
N ASN A 169 -19.06 -11.19 17.74
CA ASN A 169 -18.53 -11.32 19.11
C ASN A 169 -19.35 -10.57 20.19
N LYS A 170 -20.35 -9.76 19.81
CA LYS A 170 -21.25 -9.08 20.76
C LYS A 170 -22.57 -9.82 20.99
N HIS A 171 -22.90 -10.85 20.21
CA HIS A 171 -24.13 -11.67 20.36
C HIS A 171 -23.83 -13.18 20.49
N GLY A 172 -22.61 -13.51 20.88
CA GLY A 172 -22.13 -14.87 21.10
C GLY A 172 -21.77 -15.17 22.55
N ILE A 173 -22.48 -14.59 23.53
CA ILE A 173 -22.67 -15.10 24.90
C ILE A 173 -24.06 -14.64 25.36
#